data_AF-A0A137QHT9-F1
#
_entry.id   AF-A0A137QHT9-F1
#
_cell.length_a   1.000
_cell.length_b   1.000
_cell.length_c   1.000
_cell.angle_alpha   90.00
_cell.angle_beta   90.00
_cell.angle_gamma   90.00
#
_symmetry.space_group_name_H-M   'P 1'
#
loop_
_entity.id
_entity.type
_entity.pdbx_description
1 polymer ?
#
loop_
_entity_poly.entity_id
_entity_poly.type
_entity_poly.pdbx_seq_one_letter_code
_entity_poly.pdbx_strand_id
1 'polypeptide(L)'
;MWAFTITVFLWSFYVVGTGSVNNEIAIIRMNLFIGSLTQFMAGMWEFPYDNVHGSAFFTLYSTFWISYATSLLVLHVNTFNTESPQERDAIGLYLIV
;
A
#
# COMPACT_ATOMS: atom_id res chain seq x y z
N MET A 1 13.21 2.63 -5.07
CA MET A 1 12.25 3.11 -6.08
C MET A 1 11.48 1.98 -6.77
N TRP A 2 12.13 0.93 -7.28
CA TRP A 2 11.46 -0.20 -7.98
C TRP A 2 10.33 -0.89 -7.18
N ALA A 3 10.54 -1.10 -5.88
CA ALA A 3 9.55 -1.67 -4.96
C ALA A 3 8.21 -0.90 -4.97
N PHE A 4 8.27 0.43 -5.02
CA PHE A 4 7.10 1.29 -5.06
C PHE A 4 6.35 1.15 -6.40
N THR A 5 7.09 1.27 -7.50
CA THR A 5 6.51 1.22 -8.85
C THR A 5 5.79 -0.09 -9.14
N ILE A 6 6.38 -1.23 -8.74
CA ILE A 6 5.78 -2.54 -8.96
C ILE A 6 4.49 -2.70 -8.14
N THR A 7 4.46 -2.18 -6.92
CA THR A 7 3.28 -2.24 -6.04
C THR A 7 2.11 -1.44 -6.62
N VAL A 8 2.36 -0.20 -7.06
CA VAL A 8 1.33 0.64 -7.71
C VAL A 8 0.86 0.04 -9.04
N PHE A 9 1.78 -0.54 -9.80
CA PHE A 9 1.45 -1.19 -11.07
C PHE A 9 0.54 -2.41 -10.86
N LEU A 10 0.85 -3.26 -9.87
CA LEU A 10 -0.02 -4.39 -9.51
C LEU A 10 -1.39 -3.90 -9.05
N TRP A 11 -1.44 -2.89 -8.17
CA TRP A 11 -2.69 -2.30 -7.71
C TRP A 11 -3.56 -1.76 -8.86
N SER A 12 -2.94 -1.13 -9.87
CA SER A 12 -3.64 -0.62 -11.05
C SER A 12 -4.35 -1.73 -11.84
N PHE A 13 -3.77 -2.94 -11.91
CA PHE A 13 -4.44 -4.08 -12.55
C PHE A 13 -5.69 -4.53 -11.79
N TYR A 14 -5.68 -4.43 -10.46
CA TYR A 14 -6.83 -4.74 -9.63
C TYR A 14 -7.93 -3.69 -9.75
N VAL A 15 -7.58 -2.41 -9.84
CA VAL A 15 -8.55 -1.32 -10.10
C VAL A 15 -9.24 -1.51 -11.45
N VAL A 16 -8.51 -1.94 -12.49
CA VAL A 16 -9.05 -2.21 -13.83
C VAL A 16 -9.80 -3.55 -13.90
N GLY A 17 -9.73 -4.40 -12.86
CA GLY A 17 -10.40 -5.70 -12.85
C GLY A 17 -9.79 -6.72 -13.81
N THR A 18 -8.48 -6.60 -14.06
CA THR A 18 -7.78 -7.41 -15.06
C THR A 18 -7.80 -8.89 -14.66
N GLY A 19 -8.40 -9.74 -15.49
CA GLY A 19 -8.42 -11.19 -15.27
C GLY A 19 -9.48 -11.72 -14.30
N SER A 20 -10.48 -10.92 -13.91
CA SER A 20 -11.58 -11.33 -12.99
C SER A 20 -11.11 -11.87 -11.62
N VAL A 21 -9.89 -11.53 -11.21
CA VAL A 21 -9.30 -11.96 -9.94
C VAL A 21 -9.78 -11.02 -8.84
N ASN A 22 -10.83 -11.42 -8.12
CA ASN A 22 -11.36 -10.68 -6.97
C ASN A 22 -10.62 -11.00 -5.66
N ASN A 23 -9.54 -11.79 -5.72
CA ASN A 23 -8.81 -12.19 -4.54
C ASN A 23 -7.73 -11.17 -4.18
N GLU A 24 -7.94 -10.48 -3.06
CA GLU A 24 -7.10 -9.39 -2.54
C GLU A 24 -5.81 -9.91 -1.86
N ILE A 25 -5.69 -11.21 -1.58
CA ILE A 25 -4.57 -11.80 -0.84
C ILE A 25 -3.22 -11.50 -1.51
N ALA A 26 -3.15 -11.49 -2.84
CA ALA A 26 -1.89 -11.19 -3.54
C ALA A 26 -1.48 -9.71 -3.38
N ILE A 27 -2.44 -8.78 -3.39
CA ILE A 27 -2.19 -7.35 -3.11
C ILE A 27 -1.68 -7.19 -1.69
N ILE A 28 -2.36 -7.81 -0.71
CA ILE A 28 -2.01 -7.70 0.71
C ILE A 28 -0.55 -8.15 0.93
N ARG A 29 -0.17 -9.30 0.38
CA ARG A 29 1.19 -9.84 0.51
C ARG A 29 2.23 -8.96 -0.17
N MET A 30 1.93 -8.44 -1.36
CA MET A 30 2.84 -7.58 -2.10
C MET A 30 3.05 -6.25 -1.36
N ASN A 31 1.96 -5.63 -0.89
CA ASN A 31 1.99 -4.39 -0.15
C ASN A 31 2.78 -4.53 1.14
N LEU A 32 2.56 -5.59 1.93
CA LEU A 32 3.21 -5.77 3.23
C LEU A 32 4.74 -5.96 3.12
N PHE A 33 5.19 -6.78 2.17
CA PHE A 33 6.60 -7.17 2.09
C PHE A 33 7.40 -6.37 1.07
N ILE A 34 7.01 -6.43 -0.20
CA ILE A 34 7.80 -5.81 -1.28
C ILE A 34 7.58 -4.31 -1.34
N GLY A 35 6.32 -3.86 -1.30
CA GLY A 35 5.98 -2.44 -1.31
C GLY A 35 6.41 -1.72 -0.04
N SER A 36 6.36 -2.39 1.11
CA SER A 36 6.60 -1.75 2.40
C SER A 36 7.93 -2.12 3.04
N LEU A 37 8.12 -3.37 3.48
CA LEU A 37 9.30 -3.73 4.29
C LEU A 37 10.61 -3.45 3.55
N THR A 38 10.70 -3.83 2.28
CA THR A 38 11.88 -3.54 1.44
C THR A 38 12.10 -2.04 1.27
N GLN A 39 11.04 -1.26 1.08
CA GLN A 39 11.12 0.19 0.92
C GLN A 39 11.47 0.90 2.23
N PHE A 40 10.99 0.41 3.36
CA PHE A 40 11.34 0.93 4.69
C PHE A 40 12.83 0.72 4.98
N MET A 41 13.32 -0.50 4.74
CA MET A 41 14.74 -0.82 4.90
C MET A 41 15.62 0.03 3.98
N ALA A 42 15.17 0.29 2.74
CA ALA A 42 15.87 1.21 1.85
C ALA A 42 15.90 2.65 2.41
N GLY A 43 14.80 3.13 3.01
CA GLY A 43 14.76 4.44 3.67
C GLY A 43 15.74 4.55 4.85
N MET A 44 15.95 3.48 5.61
CA MET A 44 16.94 3.47 6.70
C MET A 44 18.37 3.64 6.19
N TRP A 45 18.68 3.13 5.00
CA TRP A 45 19.99 3.25 4.37
C TRP A 45 20.27 4.62 3.74
N GLU A 46 19.28 5.50 3.67
CA GLU A 46 19.44 6.89 3.21
C GLU A 46 19.90 7.83 4.34
N PHE A 47 19.69 7.46 5.62
CA PHE A 47 20.14 8.26 6.77
C PHE A 47 21.67 8.46 6.82
N PRO A 48 22.50 7.43 6.60
CA PRO A 48 23.96 7.58 6.60
C PRO A 48 24.51 8.42 5.44
N TYR A 49 23.70 8.66 4.41
CA TYR A 49 24.05 9.48 3.25
C TYR A 49 23.60 10.94 3.39
N ASP A 50 23.15 11.36 4.59
CA ASP A 50 22.56 12.68 4.87
C ASP A 50 21.35 13.02 3.98
N ASN A 51 20.70 12.01 3.39
CA ASN A 51 19.52 12.19 2.56
C ASN A 51 18.23 12.08 3.40
N VAL A 52 18.02 13.08 4.25
CA VAL A 52 16.88 13.13 5.19
C VAL A 52 15.54 13.17 4.45
N HIS A 53 15.49 13.82 3.29
CA HIS A 53 14.31 13.86 2.43
C HIS A 53 13.97 12.47 1.87
N GLY A 54 14.93 11.79 1.25
CA GLY A 54 14.71 10.45 0.69
C GLY A 54 14.32 9.43 1.75
N SER A 55 14.95 9.50 2.93
CA SER A 55 14.61 8.66 4.07
C SER A 55 13.17 8.88 4.53
N ALA A 56 12.76 10.14 4.75
CA ALA A 56 11.40 10.48 5.14
C ALA A 56 10.37 10.02 4.10
N PHE A 57 10.62 10.27 2.81
CA PHE A 57 9.72 9.83 1.73
C PHE A 57 9.57 8.30 1.71
N PHE A 58 10.67 7.54 1.72
CA PHE A 58 10.58 6.08 1.66
C PHE A 58 9.91 5.48 2.89
N THR A 59 10.18 6.02 4.07
CA THR A 59 9.52 5.59 5.31
C THR A 59 8.02 5.88 5.29
N LEU A 60 7.60 7.10 4.92
CA LEU A 60 6.18 7.49 4.89
C LEU A 60 5.37 6.64 3.88
N TYR A 61 5.88 6.49 2.65
CA TYR A 61 5.21 5.67 1.64
C TYR A 61 5.17 4.20 2.04
N SER A 62 6.18 3.69 2.73
CA SER A 62 6.15 2.32 3.25
C SER A 62 5.07 2.15 4.32
N THR A 63 5.00 3.05 5.30
CA THR A 63 3.98 2.99 6.37
C THR A 63 2.57 3.11 5.82
N PHE A 64 2.35 3.91 4.78
CA PHE A 64 1.07 3.99 4.06
C PHE A 64 0.61 2.63 3.52
N TRP A 65 1.50 1.89 2.85
CA TRP A 65 1.17 0.57 2.29
C TRP A 65 0.95 -0.50 3.37
N ILE A 66 1.69 -0.45 4.49
CA ILE A 66 1.45 -1.34 5.64
C ILE A 66 0.08 -1.07 6.24
N SER A 67 -0.25 0.20 6.48
CA SER A 67 -1.54 0.60 7.05
C SER A 67 -2.71 0.20 6.13
N TYR A 68 -2.57 0.39 4.81
CA TYR A 68 -3.56 -0.07 3.83
C TYR A 68 -3.71 -1.60 3.83
N ALA A 69 -2.60 -2.36 3.79
CA ALA A 69 -2.64 -3.82 3.84
C ALA A 69 -3.22 -4.35 5.15
N THR A 70 -2.94 -3.70 6.28
CA THR A 70 -3.47 -4.06 7.60
C THR A 70 -4.98 -3.83 7.67
N SER A 71 -5.49 -2.74 7.08
CA SER A 71 -6.92 -2.49 6.98
C SER A 71 -7.65 -3.58 6.19
N LEU A 72 -7.06 -4.09 5.10
CA LEU A 72 -7.64 -5.22 4.34
C LEU A 72 -7.60 -6.54 5.13
N LEU A 73 -6.50 -6.80 5.85
CA LEU A 73 -6.24 -8.09 6.52
C LEU A 73 -6.98 -8.22 7.87
N VAL A 74 -6.94 -7.17 8.70
CA VAL A 74 -7.49 -7.19 10.06
C VAL A 74 -8.97 -6.81 10.09
N LEU A 75 -9.37 -5.80 9.32
CA LEU A 75 -10.74 -5.29 9.36
C LEU A 75 -11.68 -5.99 8.36
N HIS A 76 -11.17 -6.91 7.53
CA HIS A 76 -11.94 -7.59 6.46
C HIS A 76 -12.76 -6.61 5.61
N VAL A 77 -12.25 -5.38 5.42
CA VAL A 77 -12.95 -4.37 4.63
C VAL A 77 -12.77 -4.73 3.16
N ASN A 78 -13.76 -5.43 2.61
CA ASN A 78 -13.84 -5.69 1.19
C ASN A 78 -14.10 -4.34 0.50
N THR A 79 -13.04 -3.76 -0.06
CA THR A 79 -13.09 -2.48 -0.79
C THR A 79 -14.11 -2.48 -1.94
N PHE A 80 -14.45 -3.66 -2.46
CA PHE A 80 -15.42 -3.85 -3.54
C PHE A 80 -16.86 -4.16 -3.09
N ASN A 81 -17.10 -4.49 -1.82
CA ASN A 81 -18.39 -5.02 -1.34
C ASN A 81 -18.78 -4.50 0.06
N THR A 82 -18.40 -3.27 0.37
CA THR A 82 -18.76 -2.61 1.63
C THR A 82 -20.24 -2.21 1.60
N GLU A 83 -21.06 -2.89 2.39
CA GLU A 83 -22.49 -2.59 2.52
C GLU A 83 -22.76 -1.27 3.26
N SER A 84 -21.75 -0.72 3.95
CA SER A 84 -21.81 0.57 4.65
C SER A 84 -21.13 1.68 3.80
N PRO A 85 -21.85 2.76 3.43
CA PRO A 85 -21.27 3.90 2.71
C PRO A 85 -20.13 4.60 3.46
N GLN A 86 -20.15 4.54 4.80
CA GLN A 86 -19.21 5.23 5.68
C GLN A 86 -17.78 4.66 5.61
N GLU A 87 -17.62 3.35 5.43
CA GLU A 87 -16.30 2.74 5.30
C GLU A 87 -15.62 3.10 3.98
N ARG A 88 -16.41 3.21 2.90
CA ARG A 88 -15.91 3.62 1.58
C ARG A 88 -15.42 5.06 1.60
N ASP A 89 -16.17 5.96 2.22
CA ASP A 89 -15.77 7.36 2.39
C ASP A 89 -14.53 7.50 3.28
N ALA A 90 -14.44 6.71 4.36
CA ALA A 90 -13.27 6.71 5.24
C ALA A 90 -11.99 6.25 4.53
N ILE A 91 -12.08 5.20 3.70
CA ILE A 91 -10.96 4.73 2.88
C ILE A 91 -10.62 5.76 1.80
N GLY A 92 -11.62 6.39 1.17
CA GLY A 92 -11.40 7.47 0.20
C GLY A 92 -10.64 8.64 0.80
N LEU A 93 -11.00 9.03 2.04
CA LEU A 93 -10.31 10.09 2.77
C LEU A 93 -8.87 9.68 3.16
N TYR A 94 -8.67 8.43 3.56
CA TYR A 94 -7.35 7.86 3.86
C TYR A 94 -6.41 7.86 2.64
N LEU A 95 -6.93 7.61 1.43
CA LEU A 95 -6.13 7.58 0.21
C LEU A 95 -5.74 8.97 -0.33
N ILE A 96 -6.44 10.03 0.09
CA ILE A 96 -6.15 11.42 -0.31
C ILE A 96 -5.03 12.05 0.51
N VAL A 97 -4.86 11.63 1.76
CA VAL A 97 -3.88 12.17 2.72
C VAL A 97 -2.53 11.49 2.54
#